data_AF-A0A081D9Q9-F1
#
_entry.id   AF-A0A081D9Q9-F1
#
_cell.length_a   1.000
_cell.length_b   1.000
_cell.length_c   1.000
_cell.angle_alpha   90.00
_cell.angle_beta   90.00
_cell.angle_gamma   90.00
#
_symmetry.space_group_name_H-M   'P 1'
#
loop_
_entity.id
_entity.type
_entity.pdbx_description
1 polymer ?
#
loop_
_entity_poly.entity_id
_entity_poly.type
_entity_poly.pdbx_seq_one_letter_code
_entity_poly.pdbx_strand_id
1 'polypeptide(L)'
;MVRRHQQLKTSLIASERSLLLTWDWISKHKHTEKNYVKAEFYTLFQLKRKIGVLYFNKTVNHYQTQHSLYRYGRNRIEYSLNTWEELGLISIIGLGEIQEWNFYAQLNNKENVDIYSKSAINISNALVSFIFNNPPLNYPEYDEHSIEISLALQLLCQTGNSKWALKWMNNVTVGFYNSYKTHKFFPLFRTNFDKLVDIHNGGDDLSEVDSTMILPIIAEYALLLNDDQLYQDVRTLINDTFPKVNLQLWFATEDTEECFCRTNYSAQKGKLKHSITLYENMKDYEKEIIEEIDLFIKEVTFEVYKTGFNFLPHLASRHFRAQPFPAFWRLPIKRSYELNQNK
;
A
#
# COMPACT_ATOMS: atom_id res chain seq x y z
N MET A 1 -24.08 17.19 5.73
CA MET A 1 -22.66 17.01 5.33
C MET A 1 -22.24 15.53 5.41
N VAL A 2 -22.40 14.87 6.56
CA VAL A 2 -22.10 13.43 6.77
C VAL A 2 -22.74 12.50 5.73
N ARG A 3 -24.02 12.67 5.38
CA ARG A 3 -24.70 11.83 4.36
C ARG A 3 -24.10 11.93 2.95
N ARG A 4 -23.64 13.11 2.51
CA ARG A 4 -23.04 13.30 1.17
C ARG A 4 -21.61 12.77 1.09
N HIS A 5 -20.87 12.81 2.21
CA HIS A 5 -19.54 12.22 2.33
C HIS A 5 -19.64 10.69 2.27
N GLN A 6 -20.58 10.10 3.03
CA GLN A 6 -20.86 8.66 2.99
C GLN A 6 -21.26 8.21 1.58
N GLN A 7 -22.13 8.95 0.89
CA GLN A 7 -22.52 8.65 -0.49
C GLN A 7 -21.33 8.61 -1.45
N LEU A 8 -20.40 9.57 -1.37
CA LEU A 8 -19.23 9.59 -2.25
C LEU A 8 -18.23 8.47 -1.93
N LYS A 9 -18.01 8.16 -0.65
CA LYS A 9 -17.19 7.02 -0.24
C LYS A 9 -17.78 5.71 -0.78
N THR A 10 -19.09 5.52 -0.65
CA THR A 10 -19.78 4.35 -1.22
C THR A 10 -19.66 4.31 -2.74
N SER A 11 -19.84 5.44 -3.44
CA SER A 11 -19.65 5.51 -4.90
C SER A 11 -18.21 5.19 -5.31
N LEU A 12 -17.22 5.64 -4.53
CA LEU A 12 -15.82 5.34 -4.76
C LEU A 12 -15.60 3.82 -4.66
N ILE A 13 -15.96 3.19 -3.54
CA ILE A 13 -15.82 1.74 -3.32
C ILE A 13 -16.56 0.93 -4.40
N ALA A 14 -17.77 1.35 -4.77
CA ALA A 14 -18.54 0.72 -5.84
C ALA A 14 -17.81 0.82 -7.19
N SER A 15 -17.22 1.99 -7.51
CA SER A 15 -16.45 2.18 -8.74
C SER A 15 -15.18 1.33 -8.80
N GLU A 16 -14.53 1.06 -7.65
CA GLU A 16 -13.38 0.15 -7.60
C GLU A 16 -13.78 -1.27 -7.98
N ARG A 17 -14.88 -1.77 -7.37
CA ARG A 17 -15.41 -3.10 -7.66
C ARG A 17 -15.81 -3.23 -9.12
N SER A 18 -16.50 -2.23 -9.66
CA SER A 18 -16.91 -2.21 -11.08
C SER A 18 -15.71 -2.28 -12.01
N LEU A 19 -14.62 -1.58 -11.71
CA LEU A 19 -13.40 -1.60 -12.52
C LEU A 19 -12.73 -2.98 -12.45
N LEU A 20 -12.59 -3.56 -11.26
CA LEU A 20 -11.97 -4.87 -11.05
C LEU A 20 -12.77 -5.98 -11.75
N LEU A 21 -14.09 -6.04 -11.54
CA LEU A 21 -14.93 -7.07 -12.15
C LEU A 21 -15.01 -6.95 -13.68
N THR A 22 -15.02 -5.71 -14.21
CA THR A 22 -14.96 -5.51 -15.66
C THR A 22 -13.62 -5.99 -16.22
N TRP A 23 -12.49 -5.71 -15.54
CA TRP A 23 -11.19 -6.23 -15.97
C TRP A 23 -11.14 -7.75 -15.98
N ASP A 24 -11.62 -8.40 -14.92
CA ASP A 24 -11.72 -9.87 -14.83
C ASP A 24 -12.53 -10.44 -16.01
N TRP A 25 -13.66 -9.82 -16.34
CA TRP A 25 -14.47 -10.22 -17.47
C TRP A 25 -13.73 -10.05 -18.81
N ILE A 26 -13.09 -8.90 -19.03
CA ILE A 26 -12.31 -8.63 -20.26
C ILE A 26 -11.19 -9.65 -20.44
N SER A 27 -10.42 -9.90 -19.38
CA SER A 27 -9.28 -10.82 -19.39
C SER A 27 -9.72 -12.26 -19.70
N LYS A 28 -10.73 -12.77 -18.98
CA LYS A 28 -11.24 -14.14 -19.19
C LYS A 28 -11.77 -14.41 -20.59
N HIS A 29 -12.41 -13.42 -21.21
CA HIS A 29 -12.95 -13.54 -22.56
C HIS A 29 -11.92 -13.19 -23.64
N LYS A 30 -10.65 -12.97 -23.28
CA LYS A 30 -9.55 -12.62 -24.20
C LYS A 30 -9.90 -11.42 -25.05
N HIS A 31 -10.42 -10.38 -24.40
CA HIS A 31 -10.82 -9.13 -25.04
C HIS A 31 -9.81 -7.99 -24.80
N THR A 32 -8.70 -8.28 -24.13
CA THR A 32 -7.66 -7.31 -23.78
C THR A 32 -7.01 -6.68 -25.01
N GLU A 33 -6.97 -7.35 -26.17
CA GLU A 33 -6.40 -6.80 -27.41
C GLU A 33 -7.37 -5.90 -28.20
N LYS A 34 -8.67 -5.95 -27.90
CA LYS A 34 -9.70 -5.25 -28.69
C LYS A 34 -9.74 -3.77 -28.35
N ASN A 35 -9.39 -2.91 -29.31
CA ASN A 35 -9.32 -1.45 -29.11
C ASN A 35 -10.62 -0.82 -28.57
N TYR A 36 -11.79 -1.23 -29.07
CA TYR A 36 -13.06 -0.71 -28.58
C TYR A 36 -13.31 -1.10 -27.11
N VAL A 37 -12.91 -2.31 -26.70
CA VAL A 37 -13.02 -2.77 -25.31
C VAL A 37 -12.08 -1.99 -24.41
N LYS A 38 -10.84 -1.76 -24.85
CA LYS A 38 -9.88 -0.90 -24.13
C LYS A 38 -10.43 0.52 -23.93
N ALA A 39 -11.05 1.10 -24.95
CA ALA A 39 -11.62 2.45 -24.88
C ALA A 39 -12.78 2.54 -23.87
N GLU A 40 -13.68 1.56 -23.88
CA GLU A 40 -14.77 1.49 -22.89
C GLU A 40 -14.24 1.26 -21.47
N PHE A 41 -13.26 0.36 -21.30
CA PHE A 41 -12.63 0.12 -20.01
C PHE A 41 -11.92 1.37 -19.47
N TYR A 42 -11.22 2.09 -20.35
CA TYR A 42 -10.62 3.37 -20.01
C TYR A 42 -11.67 4.41 -19.57
N THR A 43 -12.85 4.43 -20.21
CA THR A 43 -13.97 5.29 -19.79
C THR A 43 -14.45 4.97 -18.37
N LEU A 44 -14.49 3.69 -17.98
CA LEU A 44 -14.79 3.28 -16.61
C LEU A 44 -13.71 3.71 -15.62
N PHE A 45 -12.44 3.55 -16.00
CA PHE A 45 -11.31 4.03 -15.19
C PHE A 45 -11.39 5.55 -14.98
N GLN A 46 -11.67 6.30 -16.04
CA GLN A 46 -11.89 7.75 -16.01
C GLN A 46 -13.03 8.16 -15.07
N LEU A 47 -14.14 7.41 -15.07
CA LEU A 47 -15.25 7.64 -14.14
C LEU A 47 -14.83 7.40 -12.68
N LYS A 48 -14.18 6.28 -12.38
CA LYS A 48 -13.64 5.98 -11.04
C LYS A 48 -12.69 7.07 -10.57
N ARG A 49 -11.81 7.54 -11.46
CA ARG A 49 -10.84 8.61 -11.16
C ARG A 49 -11.57 9.91 -10.82
N LYS A 50 -12.53 10.34 -11.64
CA LYS A 50 -13.34 11.54 -11.38
C LYS A 50 -14.07 11.46 -10.03
N ILE A 51 -14.65 10.30 -9.68
CA ILE A 51 -15.27 10.08 -8.37
C ILE A 51 -14.23 10.23 -7.25
N GLY A 52 -13.04 9.67 -7.43
CA GLY A 52 -11.93 9.78 -6.48
C GLY A 52 -11.46 11.23 -6.26
N VAL A 53 -11.23 11.99 -7.33
CA VAL A 53 -10.86 13.40 -7.25
C VAL A 53 -11.97 14.23 -6.60
N LEU A 54 -13.24 13.95 -6.90
CA LEU A 54 -14.38 14.60 -6.23
C LEU A 54 -14.46 14.28 -4.73
N TYR A 55 -14.11 13.06 -4.34
CA TYR A 55 -13.98 12.67 -2.94
C TYR A 55 -12.85 13.48 -2.28
N PHE A 56 -11.65 13.42 -2.84
CA PHE A 56 -10.45 14.12 -2.35
C PHE A 56 -10.69 15.62 -2.17
N ASN A 57 -11.26 16.29 -3.18
CA ASN A 57 -11.52 17.74 -3.11
C ASN A 57 -12.50 18.13 -1.99
N LYS A 58 -13.34 17.19 -1.51
CA LYS A 58 -14.22 17.44 -0.36
C LYS A 58 -13.57 17.14 0.98
N THR A 59 -12.56 16.28 1.01
CA THR A 59 -11.92 15.81 2.25
C THR A 59 -10.61 16.52 2.55
N VAL A 60 -9.91 17.05 1.54
CA VAL A 60 -8.56 17.60 1.65
C VAL A 60 -8.38 18.65 2.76
N ASN A 61 -9.36 19.52 2.96
CA ASN A 61 -9.30 20.54 4.02
C ASN A 61 -9.24 19.93 5.43
N HIS A 62 -9.79 18.73 5.62
CA HIS A 62 -9.71 18.02 6.89
C HIS A 62 -8.30 17.45 7.14
N TYR A 63 -7.52 17.14 6.11
CA TYR A 63 -6.20 16.53 6.28
C TYR A 63 -5.16 17.48 6.89
N GLN A 64 -5.40 18.79 6.83
CA GLN A 64 -4.55 19.82 7.45
C GLN A 64 -4.86 20.03 8.94
N THR A 65 -5.94 19.44 9.46
CA THR A 65 -6.35 19.60 10.85
C THR A 65 -5.85 18.42 11.68
N GLN A 66 -5.18 18.70 12.80
CA GLN A 66 -4.76 17.67 13.75
C GLN A 66 -5.96 16.88 14.28
N HIS A 67 -5.86 15.56 14.30
CA HIS A 67 -6.93 14.66 14.75
C HIS A 67 -8.26 14.82 14.01
N SER A 68 -8.21 15.18 12.72
CA SER A 68 -9.40 15.53 11.95
C SER A 68 -10.46 14.44 11.86
N LEU A 69 -10.05 13.17 11.96
CA LEU A 69 -10.98 12.05 11.94
C LEU A 69 -11.49 11.62 13.31
N TYR A 70 -10.95 12.17 14.40
CA TYR A 70 -11.35 11.80 15.77
C TYR A 70 -12.84 12.05 16.00
N ARG A 71 -13.38 13.17 15.48
CA ARG A 71 -14.80 13.52 15.58
C ARG A 71 -15.74 12.50 14.91
N TYR A 72 -15.23 11.69 13.98
CA TYR A 72 -16.01 10.68 13.27
C TYR A 72 -15.89 9.27 13.87
N GLY A 73 -15.01 9.08 14.87
CA GLY A 73 -14.95 7.86 15.68
C GLY A 73 -15.68 8.03 17.01
N ARG A 74 -16.27 6.96 17.52
CA ARG A 74 -16.87 6.93 18.87
C ARG A 74 -15.83 6.69 19.96
N ASN A 75 -14.71 6.09 19.60
CA ASN A 75 -13.64 5.71 20.49
C ASN A 75 -12.28 5.76 19.76
N ARG A 76 -11.19 5.51 20.50
CA ARG A 76 -9.82 5.50 19.98
C ARG A 76 -9.61 4.46 18.87
N ILE A 77 -10.19 3.27 19.01
CA ILE A 77 -10.03 2.17 18.03
C ILE A 77 -10.69 2.56 16.71
N GLU A 78 -11.93 3.04 16.75
CA GLU A 78 -12.64 3.54 15.56
C GLU A 78 -11.89 4.70 14.91
N TYR A 79 -11.35 5.64 15.70
CA TYR A 79 -10.50 6.70 15.14
C TYR A 79 -9.28 6.12 14.42
N SER A 80 -8.58 5.15 15.02
CA SER A 80 -7.43 4.48 14.41
C SER A 80 -7.81 3.81 13.09
N LEU A 81 -8.83 2.94 13.09
CA LEU A 81 -9.26 2.18 11.93
C LEU A 81 -9.78 3.07 10.79
N ASN A 82 -10.56 4.11 11.12
CA ASN A 82 -11.02 5.09 10.13
C ASN A 82 -9.85 5.86 9.50
N THR A 83 -8.79 6.12 10.28
CA THR A 83 -7.60 6.82 9.77
C THR A 83 -6.81 5.94 8.79
N TRP A 84 -6.65 4.65 9.11
CA TRP A 84 -6.04 3.67 8.21
C TRP A 84 -6.83 3.50 6.91
N GLU A 85 -8.16 3.40 6.98
CA GLU A 85 -8.99 3.31 5.78
C GLU A 85 -8.84 4.55 4.88
N GLU A 86 -8.85 5.74 5.48
CA GLU A 86 -8.70 7.00 4.73
C GLU A 86 -7.31 7.11 4.10
N LEU A 87 -6.25 6.65 4.77
CA LEU A 87 -4.89 6.56 4.21
C LEU A 87 -4.92 5.78 2.88
N GLY A 88 -5.51 4.58 2.89
CA GLY A 88 -5.62 3.75 1.69
C GLY A 88 -6.46 4.39 0.57
N LEU A 89 -7.53 5.11 0.91
CA LEU A 89 -8.37 5.82 -0.07
C LEU A 89 -7.60 6.95 -0.75
N ILE A 90 -6.91 7.80 0.02
CA ILE A 90 -6.10 8.90 -0.54
C ILE A 90 -4.99 8.33 -1.44
N SER A 91 -4.30 7.29 -0.99
CA SER A 91 -3.22 6.64 -1.76
C SER A 91 -3.73 6.10 -3.09
N ILE A 92 -4.86 5.39 -3.12
CA ILE A 92 -5.45 4.89 -4.37
C ILE A 92 -5.92 6.01 -5.29
N ILE A 93 -6.39 7.13 -4.76
CA ILE A 93 -6.76 8.29 -5.59
C ILE A 93 -5.49 8.86 -6.26
N GLY A 94 -4.41 9.06 -5.49
CA GLY A 94 -3.14 9.56 -6.04
C GLY A 94 -2.49 8.60 -7.04
N LEU A 95 -2.49 7.29 -6.76
CA LEU A 95 -1.98 6.27 -7.69
C LEU A 95 -2.80 6.22 -9.00
N GLY A 96 -4.09 6.57 -8.94
CA GLY A 96 -4.92 6.76 -10.14
C GLY A 96 -4.46 7.93 -11.02
N GLU A 97 -4.00 9.02 -10.43
CA GLU A 97 -3.42 10.15 -11.17
C GLU A 97 -2.04 9.79 -11.74
N ILE A 98 -1.24 8.97 -11.04
CA ILE A 98 0.01 8.42 -11.59
C ILE A 98 -0.26 7.52 -12.81
N GLN A 99 -1.35 6.74 -12.79
CA GLN A 99 -1.73 5.92 -13.94
C GLN A 99 -2.09 6.77 -15.17
N GLU A 100 -2.78 7.90 -14.99
CA GLU A 100 -3.03 8.87 -16.07
C GLU A 100 -1.72 9.47 -16.59
N TRP A 101 -0.85 9.89 -15.67
CA TRP A 101 0.48 10.39 -16.02
C TRP A 101 1.25 9.38 -16.88
N ASN A 102 1.25 8.09 -16.51
CA ASN A 102 1.88 7.02 -17.28
C ASN A 102 1.30 6.91 -18.71
N PHE A 103 -0.03 6.95 -18.87
CA PHE A 103 -0.65 6.89 -20.19
C PHE A 103 -0.26 8.08 -21.07
N TYR A 104 -0.33 9.30 -20.55
CA TYR A 104 -0.02 10.48 -21.34
C TYR A 104 1.49 10.68 -21.60
N ALA A 105 2.34 10.18 -20.70
CA ALA A 105 3.79 10.13 -20.93
C ALA A 105 4.14 9.24 -22.12
N GLN A 106 3.50 8.07 -22.25
CA GLN A 106 3.68 7.18 -23.41
C GLN A 106 3.19 7.81 -24.72
N LEU A 107 2.18 8.67 -24.65
CA LEU A 107 1.63 9.40 -25.80
C LEU A 107 2.39 10.70 -26.12
N ASN A 108 3.46 11.03 -25.40
CA ASN A 108 4.21 12.29 -25.51
C ASN A 108 3.33 13.55 -25.39
N ASN A 109 2.22 13.48 -24.65
CA ASN A 109 1.30 14.59 -24.46
C ASN A 109 1.73 15.42 -23.24
N LYS A 110 2.63 16.39 -23.46
CA LYS A 110 3.23 17.19 -22.39
C LYS A 110 2.21 17.94 -21.50
N GLU A 111 1.14 18.47 -22.09
CA GLU A 111 0.13 19.23 -21.35
C GLU A 111 -0.58 18.34 -20.31
N ASN A 112 -1.07 17.17 -20.73
CA ASN A 112 -1.73 16.24 -19.82
C ASN A 112 -0.76 15.62 -18.81
N VAL A 113 0.49 15.35 -19.21
CA VAL A 113 1.55 14.91 -18.29
C VAL A 113 1.72 15.90 -17.13
N ASP A 114 1.80 17.20 -17.42
CA ASP A 114 1.95 18.22 -16.38
C ASP A 114 0.73 18.32 -15.47
N ILE A 115 -0.49 18.19 -16.03
CA ILE A 115 -1.74 18.20 -15.26
C ILE A 115 -1.76 17.06 -14.25
N TYR A 116 -1.49 15.83 -14.69
CA TYR A 116 -1.57 14.66 -13.83
C TYR A 116 -0.41 14.53 -12.86
N SER A 117 0.78 14.99 -13.26
CA SER A 117 1.90 15.14 -12.34
C SER A 117 1.56 16.09 -11.18
N LYS A 118 1.03 17.29 -11.48
CA LYS A 118 0.61 18.25 -10.45
C LYS A 118 -0.50 17.70 -9.56
N SER A 119 -1.48 17.02 -10.16
CA SER A 119 -2.58 16.38 -9.43
C SER A 119 -2.05 15.34 -8.42
N ALA A 120 -1.20 14.40 -8.88
CA ALA A 120 -0.60 13.38 -8.03
C ALA A 120 0.27 13.98 -6.91
N ILE A 121 1.08 14.99 -7.21
CA ILE A 121 1.90 15.71 -6.22
C ILE A 121 1.02 16.39 -5.16
N ASN A 122 -0.05 17.06 -5.58
CA ASN A 122 -0.98 17.71 -4.65
C ASN A 122 -1.65 16.72 -3.70
N ILE A 123 -2.12 15.58 -4.23
CA ILE A 123 -2.71 14.50 -3.41
C ILE A 123 -1.66 13.91 -2.48
N SER A 124 -0.43 13.69 -2.96
CA SER A 124 0.66 13.19 -2.12
C SER A 124 1.04 14.16 -0.99
N ASN A 125 1.09 15.46 -1.25
CA ASN A 125 1.37 16.46 -0.21
C ASN A 125 0.25 16.52 0.84
N ALA A 126 -0.99 16.33 0.39
CA ALA A 126 -2.13 16.20 1.29
C ALA A 126 -2.08 14.89 2.11
N LEU A 127 -1.62 13.78 1.52
CA LEU A 127 -1.35 12.52 2.22
C LEU A 127 -0.28 12.70 3.30
N VAL A 128 0.82 13.39 3.00
CA VAL A 128 1.86 13.74 3.99
C VAL A 128 1.22 14.53 5.14
N SER A 129 0.45 15.57 4.82
CA SER A 129 -0.25 16.36 5.85
C SER A 129 -1.17 15.49 6.71
N PHE A 130 -1.94 14.59 6.08
CA PHE A 130 -2.84 13.67 6.75
C PHE A 130 -2.10 12.74 7.72
N ILE A 131 -0.99 12.14 7.27
CA ILE A 131 -0.14 11.24 8.07
C ILE A 131 0.34 11.95 9.33
N PHE A 132 0.96 13.13 9.19
CA PHE A 132 1.57 13.81 10.33
C PHE A 132 0.56 14.50 11.25
N ASN A 133 -0.67 14.74 10.79
CA ASN A 133 -1.76 15.28 11.61
C ASN A 133 -2.59 14.20 12.31
N ASN A 134 -2.40 12.92 12.00
CA ASN A 134 -3.15 11.82 12.59
C ASN A 134 -2.20 10.75 13.18
N PRO A 135 -1.81 10.91 14.45
CA PRO A 135 -0.90 9.99 15.14
C PRO A 135 -1.21 8.49 15.08
N PRO A 136 -2.48 8.00 14.98
CA PRO A 136 -2.74 6.57 14.85
C PRO A 136 -2.03 5.89 13.67
N LEU A 137 -1.66 6.63 12.62
CA LEU A 137 -0.92 6.09 11.47
C LEU A 137 0.53 5.70 11.78
N ASN A 138 1.03 5.98 12.98
CA ASN A 138 2.31 5.46 13.46
C ASN A 138 2.14 4.14 14.23
N TYR A 139 0.91 3.71 14.53
CA TYR A 139 0.61 2.57 15.40
C TYR A 139 -0.36 1.61 14.69
N PRO A 140 0.13 0.67 13.87
CA PRO A 140 -0.73 -0.30 13.22
C PRO A 140 -1.48 -1.16 14.27
N GLU A 141 -2.79 -1.32 14.10
CA GLU A 141 -3.59 -2.23 14.93
C GLU A 141 -3.64 -3.66 14.36
N TYR A 142 -3.55 -3.75 13.02
CA TYR A 142 -3.53 -5.00 12.26
C TYR A 142 -2.28 -5.05 11.39
N ASP A 143 -1.71 -6.25 11.19
CA ASP A 143 -0.64 -6.45 10.22
C ASP A 143 -1.15 -6.26 8.77
N GLU A 144 -2.46 -6.44 8.55
CA GLU A 144 -3.15 -6.14 7.29
C GLU A 144 -3.02 -4.66 6.86
N HIS A 145 -2.66 -3.74 7.77
CA HIS A 145 -2.29 -2.36 7.41
C HIS A 145 -1.04 -2.28 6.54
N SER A 146 -0.31 -3.38 6.33
CA SER A 146 0.71 -3.51 5.28
C SER A 146 0.20 -3.03 3.91
N ILE A 147 -1.08 -3.25 3.61
CA ILE A 147 -1.72 -2.84 2.37
C ILE A 147 -1.71 -1.32 2.24
N GLU A 148 -2.25 -0.62 3.25
CA GLU A 148 -2.28 0.85 3.30
C GLU A 148 -0.86 1.44 3.28
N ILE A 149 0.07 0.85 4.04
CA ILE A 149 1.47 1.27 4.09
C ILE A 149 2.11 1.18 2.71
N SER A 150 2.01 0.05 2.03
CA SER A 150 2.58 -0.11 0.69
C SER A 150 1.97 0.88 -0.31
N LEU A 151 0.66 1.08 -0.30
CA LEU A 151 0.00 2.04 -1.20
C LEU A 151 0.49 3.48 -0.96
N ALA A 152 0.60 3.89 0.30
CA ALA A 152 1.08 5.21 0.66
C ALA A 152 2.55 5.40 0.28
N LEU A 153 3.41 4.43 0.58
CA LEU A 153 4.83 4.50 0.24
C LEU A 153 5.05 4.51 -1.28
N GLN A 154 4.27 3.75 -2.05
CA GLN A 154 4.31 3.81 -3.52
C GLN A 154 4.01 5.23 -4.03
N LEU A 155 2.91 5.85 -3.57
CA LEU A 155 2.56 7.21 -3.98
C LEU A 155 3.63 8.24 -3.58
N LEU A 156 4.11 8.16 -2.34
CA LEU A 156 5.12 9.09 -1.83
C LEU A 156 6.43 8.98 -2.63
N CYS A 157 6.91 7.77 -2.90
CA CYS A 157 8.14 7.57 -3.67
C CYS A 157 7.97 8.02 -5.14
N GLN A 158 6.84 7.69 -5.78
CA GLN A 158 6.59 8.05 -7.19
C GLN A 158 6.40 9.57 -7.42
N THR A 159 6.05 10.33 -6.37
CA THR A 159 5.87 11.79 -6.44
C THR A 159 7.05 12.57 -5.87
N GLY A 160 8.17 11.91 -5.56
CA GLY A 160 9.37 12.57 -5.02
C GLY A 160 9.30 12.94 -3.54
N ASN A 161 8.29 12.45 -2.80
CA ASN A 161 8.12 12.66 -1.37
C ASN A 161 8.87 11.62 -0.50
N SER A 162 9.96 11.03 -1.01
CA SER A 162 10.73 9.98 -0.34
C SER A 162 11.24 10.38 1.05
N LYS A 163 11.61 11.65 1.26
CA LYS A 163 12.00 12.16 2.59
C LYS A 163 10.89 11.99 3.63
N TRP A 164 9.64 12.23 3.22
CA TRP A 164 8.49 12.09 4.11
C TRP A 164 8.12 10.61 4.30
N ALA A 165 8.30 9.78 3.27
CA ALA A 165 8.17 8.33 3.40
C ALA A 165 9.15 7.76 4.44
N LEU A 166 10.44 8.11 4.36
CA LEU A 166 11.46 7.72 5.35
C LEU A 166 11.09 8.18 6.75
N LYS A 167 10.67 9.44 6.92
CA LYS A 167 10.27 9.97 8.22
C LYS A 167 9.08 9.20 8.80
N TRP A 168 8.07 8.90 7.98
CA TRP A 168 6.90 8.16 8.45
C TRP A 168 7.24 6.70 8.78
N MET A 169 8.03 6.02 7.96
CA MET A 169 8.50 4.66 8.25
C MET A 169 9.27 4.59 9.57
N ASN A 170 10.16 5.55 9.83
CA ASN A 170 10.83 5.67 11.13
C ASN A 170 9.83 5.82 12.29
N ASN A 171 8.81 6.66 12.13
CA ASN A 171 7.76 6.80 13.14
C ASN A 171 6.97 5.51 13.36
N VAL A 172 6.69 4.73 12.30
CA VAL A 172 6.02 3.43 12.41
C VAL A 172 6.92 2.44 13.16
N THR A 173 8.21 2.34 12.80
CA THR A 173 9.19 1.49 13.51
C THR A 173 9.26 1.84 15.00
N VAL A 174 9.35 3.14 15.33
CA VAL A 174 9.30 3.62 16.72
C VAL A 174 7.94 3.33 17.37
N GLY A 175 6.84 3.39 16.61
CA GLY A 175 5.50 3.06 17.06
C GLY A 175 5.35 1.60 17.49
N PHE A 176 5.92 0.66 16.73
CA PHE A 176 6.01 -0.75 17.13
C PHE A 176 6.76 -0.91 18.45
N TYR A 177 7.93 -0.28 18.58
CA TYR A 177 8.71 -0.31 19.81
C TYR A 177 7.92 0.21 21.01
N ASN A 178 7.38 1.43 20.89
CA ASN A 178 6.65 2.09 21.98
C ASN A 178 5.39 1.32 22.38
N SER A 179 4.61 0.87 21.39
CA SER A 179 3.40 0.11 21.62
C SER A 179 3.68 -1.16 22.43
N TYR A 180 4.71 -1.90 22.04
CA TYR A 180 5.08 -3.12 22.73
C TYR A 180 5.72 -2.87 24.10
N LYS A 181 6.59 -1.86 24.24
CA LYS A 181 7.22 -1.56 25.53
C LYS A 181 6.22 -1.08 26.57
N THR A 182 5.26 -0.24 26.17
CA THR A 182 4.29 0.35 27.10
C THR A 182 3.06 -0.52 27.33
N HIS A 183 2.51 -1.13 26.28
CA HIS A 183 1.21 -1.83 26.36
C HIS A 183 1.32 -3.33 26.08
N LYS A 184 2.53 -3.84 25.83
CA LYS A 184 2.75 -5.22 25.33
C LYS A 184 1.97 -5.53 24.06
N PHE A 185 1.57 -4.50 23.31
CA PHE A 185 0.76 -4.64 22.10
C PHE A 185 1.63 -4.77 20.86
N PHE A 186 1.32 -5.77 20.05
CA PHE A 186 1.79 -5.99 18.69
C PHE A 186 0.57 -6.10 17.75
N PRO A 187 0.64 -5.59 16.50
CA PRO A 187 -0.50 -5.62 15.59
C PRO A 187 -1.03 -7.04 15.39
N LEU A 188 -2.35 -7.21 15.42
CA LEU A 188 -2.95 -8.52 15.20
C LEU A 188 -2.71 -8.95 13.76
N PHE A 189 -2.16 -10.15 13.56
CA PHE A 189 -1.82 -10.65 12.22
C PHE A 189 -3.05 -10.76 11.30
N ARG A 190 -4.23 -11.04 11.87
CA ARG A 190 -5.50 -11.07 11.16
C ARG A 190 -6.48 -10.08 11.78
N THR A 191 -7.31 -9.48 10.94
CA THR A 191 -8.39 -8.60 11.38
C THR A 191 -9.38 -9.35 12.27
N ASN A 192 -9.44 -8.95 13.54
CA ASN A 192 -10.41 -9.42 14.51
C ASN A 192 -10.74 -8.26 15.46
N PHE A 193 -11.90 -7.63 15.25
CA PHE A 193 -12.31 -6.44 16.00
C PHE A 193 -12.58 -6.75 17.47
N ASP A 194 -13.23 -7.87 17.76
CA ASP A 194 -13.58 -8.23 19.14
C ASP A 194 -12.31 -8.47 19.96
N LYS A 195 -11.36 -9.26 19.43
CA LYS A 195 -10.03 -9.47 20.06
C LYS A 195 -9.27 -8.15 20.24
N LEU A 196 -9.32 -7.27 19.24
CA LEU A 196 -8.67 -5.95 19.33
C LEU A 196 -9.27 -5.12 20.47
N VAL A 197 -10.59 -5.08 20.59
CA VAL A 197 -11.30 -4.37 21.66
C VAL A 197 -10.96 -4.96 23.03
N ASP A 198 -10.92 -6.28 23.16
CA ASP A 198 -10.60 -6.96 24.42
C ASP A 198 -9.17 -6.62 24.88
N ILE A 199 -8.18 -6.67 23.99
CA ILE A 199 -6.80 -6.29 24.30
C ILE A 199 -6.70 -4.82 24.75
N HIS A 200 -7.31 -3.88 24.01
CA HIS A 200 -7.24 -2.45 24.34
C HIS A 200 -7.97 -2.08 25.63
N ASN A 201 -8.96 -2.87 26.05
CA ASN A 201 -9.67 -2.68 27.30
C ASN A 201 -9.03 -3.41 28.50
N GLY A 202 -7.88 -4.06 28.31
CA GLY A 202 -7.18 -4.79 29.36
C GLY A 202 -7.87 -6.09 29.75
N GLY A 203 -8.55 -6.74 28.80
CA GLY A 203 -9.08 -8.09 28.95
C GLY A 203 -7.97 -9.15 29.04
N ASP A 204 -8.38 -10.42 29.12
CA ASP A 204 -7.45 -11.55 29.28
C ASP A 204 -6.70 -11.89 27.98
N ASP A 205 -7.19 -11.42 26.83
CA ASP A 205 -6.54 -11.61 25.54
C ASP A 205 -5.25 -10.79 25.44
N LEU A 206 -4.19 -11.41 24.90
CA LEU A 206 -2.91 -10.78 24.65
C LEU A 206 -2.64 -10.70 23.15
N SER A 207 -1.92 -9.67 22.72
CA SER A 207 -1.41 -9.64 21.35
C SER A 207 -0.29 -10.66 21.17
N GLU A 208 -0.39 -11.46 20.11
CA GLU A 208 0.61 -12.43 19.71
C GLU A 208 1.70 -11.77 18.85
N VAL A 209 2.96 -12.00 19.20
CA VAL A 209 4.13 -11.52 18.43
C VAL A 209 4.63 -12.64 17.51
N ASP A 210 3.75 -13.12 16.64
CA ASP A 210 4.01 -14.34 15.88
C ASP A 210 4.55 -14.06 14.49
N SER A 211 3.96 -13.13 13.75
CA SER A 211 4.30 -12.87 12.35
C SER A 211 4.00 -11.44 11.96
N THR A 212 4.75 -10.92 10.98
CA THR A 212 4.50 -9.60 10.39
C THR A 212 4.96 -9.52 8.94
N MET A 213 4.19 -8.79 8.14
CA MET A 213 4.53 -8.36 6.79
C MET A 213 4.89 -6.88 6.72
N ILE A 214 4.49 -6.07 7.71
CA ILE A 214 4.80 -4.64 7.75
C ILE A 214 6.31 -4.39 7.86
N LEU A 215 6.99 -5.03 8.83
CA LEU A 215 8.42 -4.81 9.06
C LEU A 215 9.32 -5.20 7.87
N PRO A 216 9.13 -6.35 7.19
CA PRO A 216 9.92 -6.65 5.99
C PRO A 216 9.62 -5.66 4.84
N ILE A 217 8.38 -5.18 4.68
CA ILE A 217 8.07 -4.12 3.70
C ILE A 217 8.85 -2.85 4.03
N ILE A 218 8.85 -2.39 5.28
CA ILE A 218 9.62 -1.19 5.70
C ILE A 218 11.12 -1.39 5.42
N ALA A 219 11.68 -2.56 5.77
CA ALA A 219 13.09 -2.87 5.51
C ALA A 219 13.41 -2.80 4.01
N GLU A 220 12.57 -3.36 3.14
CA GLU A 220 12.79 -3.31 1.69
C GLU A 220 12.64 -1.90 1.11
N TYR A 221 11.77 -1.06 1.68
CA TYR A 221 11.73 0.35 1.30
C TYR A 221 12.96 1.14 1.79
N ALA A 222 13.57 0.76 2.91
CA ALA A 222 14.86 1.32 3.33
C ALA A 222 15.95 1.02 2.28
N LEU A 223 15.96 -0.20 1.73
CA LEU A 223 16.83 -0.55 0.60
C LEU A 223 16.53 0.30 -0.64
N LEU A 224 15.25 0.42 -1.03
CA LEU A 224 14.83 1.22 -2.19
C LEU A 224 15.30 2.68 -2.10
N LEU A 225 15.28 3.24 -0.88
CA LEU A 225 15.67 4.62 -0.61
C LEU A 225 17.14 4.76 -0.20
N ASN A 226 17.88 3.64 -0.19
CA ASN A 226 19.29 3.53 0.23
C ASN A 226 19.55 4.18 1.60
N ASP A 227 18.66 3.92 2.56
CA ASP A 227 18.71 4.43 3.93
C ASP A 227 19.13 3.31 4.90
N ASP A 228 20.43 3.20 5.15
CA ASP A 228 21.00 2.18 6.03
C ASP A 228 20.53 2.36 7.48
N GLN A 229 20.31 3.60 7.94
CA GLN A 229 19.88 3.86 9.32
C GLN A 229 18.50 3.24 9.60
N LEU A 230 17.50 3.49 8.74
CA LEU A 230 16.17 2.90 8.89
C LEU A 230 16.23 1.37 8.81
N TYR A 231 17.06 0.82 7.93
CA TYR A 231 17.27 -0.64 7.85
C TYR A 231 17.81 -1.20 9.17
N GLN A 232 18.84 -0.57 9.75
CA GLN A 232 19.41 -0.97 11.03
C GLN A 232 18.43 -0.78 12.20
N ASP A 233 17.61 0.26 12.19
CA ASP A 233 16.59 0.50 13.22
C ASP A 233 15.52 -0.61 13.20
N VAL A 234 15.04 -1.00 12.00
CA VAL A 234 14.11 -2.12 11.85
C VAL A 234 14.75 -3.44 12.28
N ARG A 235 16.00 -3.69 11.88
CA ARG A 235 16.74 -4.89 12.28
C ARG A 235 16.93 -4.97 13.80
N THR A 236 17.30 -3.86 14.43
CA THR A 236 17.46 -3.76 15.89
C THR A 236 16.14 -4.00 16.60
N LEU A 237 15.05 -3.41 16.10
CA LEU A 237 13.70 -3.66 16.62
C LEU A 237 13.36 -5.16 16.61
N ILE A 238 13.61 -5.84 15.49
CA ILE A 238 13.32 -7.27 15.35
C ILE A 238 14.20 -8.10 16.30
N ASN A 239 15.51 -7.90 16.29
CA ASN A 239 16.43 -8.74 17.07
C ASN A 239 16.30 -8.51 18.58
N ASP A 240 16.12 -7.26 19.02
CA ASP A 240 16.19 -6.92 20.44
C ASP A 240 14.81 -6.90 21.10
N THR A 241 13.75 -6.59 20.35
CA THR A 241 12.38 -6.46 20.88
C THR A 241 11.49 -7.63 20.50
N PHE A 242 11.64 -8.17 19.29
CA PHE A 242 10.78 -9.24 18.75
C PHE A 242 11.57 -10.46 18.23
N PRO A 243 12.50 -11.05 19.01
CA PRO A 243 13.45 -12.04 18.50
C PRO A 243 12.83 -13.33 17.94
N LYS A 244 11.54 -13.56 18.20
CA LYS A 244 10.79 -14.74 17.75
C LYS A 244 9.79 -14.44 16.64
N VAL A 245 9.65 -13.18 16.21
CA VAL A 245 8.68 -12.82 15.19
C VAL A 245 9.09 -13.41 13.84
N ASN A 246 8.13 -14.02 13.16
CA ASN A 246 8.34 -14.55 11.83
C ASN A 246 8.09 -13.45 10.78
N LEU A 247 9.15 -12.98 10.13
CA LEU A 247 9.04 -12.01 9.05
C LEU A 247 8.57 -12.71 7.77
N GLN A 248 7.54 -12.16 7.14
CA GLN A 248 6.88 -12.77 5.99
C GLN A 248 6.71 -11.80 4.84
N LEU A 249 6.77 -12.32 3.61
CA LEU A 249 6.37 -11.59 2.42
C LEU A 249 5.64 -12.52 1.45
N TRP A 250 4.51 -12.05 0.93
CA TRP A 250 3.70 -12.78 -0.04
C TRP A 250 4.12 -12.42 -1.48
N PHE A 251 4.18 -13.43 -2.35
CA PHE A 251 4.50 -13.30 -3.77
C PHE A 251 3.38 -13.91 -4.62
N ALA A 252 3.06 -13.24 -5.71
CA ALA A 252 2.12 -13.77 -6.69
C ALA A 252 2.75 -14.94 -7.47
N THR A 253 1.94 -15.96 -7.73
CA THR A 253 2.22 -17.00 -8.72
C THR A 253 1.43 -16.73 -9.99
N GLU A 254 1.73 -17.43 -11.07
CA GLU A 254 1.08 -17.24 -12.38
C GLU A 254 -0.45 -17.39 -12.30
N ASP A 255 -0.95 -18.29 -11.45
CA ASP A 255 -2.37 -18.53 -11.24
C ASP A 255 -3.09 -17.46 -10.39
N THR A 256 -2.35 -16.53 -9.76
CA THR A 256 -2.95 -15.36 -9.09
C THR A 256 -3.71 -14.48 -10.08
N GLU A 257 -3.23 -14.36 -11.33
CA GLU A 257 -3.85 -13.53 -12.35
C GLU A 257 -5.33 -13.89 -12.60
N GLU A 258 -5.68 -15.16 -12.45
CA GLU A 258 -7.05 -15.65 -12.68
C GLU A 258 -8.07 -15.12 -11.66
N CYS A 259 -7.61 -14.62 -10.51
CA CYS A 259 -8.48 -14.30 -9.38
C CYS A 259 -8.23 -12.94 -8.72
N PHE A 260 -7.12 -12.25 -9.01
CA PHE A 260 -6.76 -11.02 -8.28
C PHE A 260 -7.83 -9.93 -8.33
N CYS A 261 -8.65 -9.89 -9.38
CA CYS A 261 -9.74 -8.93 -9.53
C CYS A 261 -11.08 -9.35 -8.92
N ARG A 262 -11.19 -10.48 -8.21
CA ARG A 262 -12.48 -10.99 -7.70
C ARG A 262 -12.53 -11.30 -6.22
N THR A 263 -11.39 -11.51 -5.59
CA THR A 263 -11.31 -12.09 -4.24
C THR A 263 -10.05 -11.64 -3.52
N ASN A 264 -9.97 -11.96 -2.23
CA ASN A 264 -8.72 -11.91 -1.49
C ASN A 264 -7.76 -12.98 -2.05
N TYR A 265 -7.04 -12.60 -3.10
CA TYR A 265 -6.18 -13.52 -3.85
C TYR A 265 -5.02 -14.06 -3.02
N SER A 266 -4.46 -13.26 -2.11
CA SER A 266 -3.34 -13.69 -1.26
C SER A 266 -3.74 -14.74 -0.22
N ALA A 267 -5.03 -14.83 0.12
CA ALA A 267 -5.55 -15.89 0.96
C ALA A 267 -5.77 -17.22 0.20
N GLN A 268 -5.79 -17.19 -1.14
CA GLN A 268 -6.14 -18.35 -1.97
C GLN A 268 -4.95 -18.87 -2.79
N LYS A 269 -4.11 -17.95 -3.29
CA LYS A 269 -3.08 -18.17 -4.30
C LYS A 269 -1.78 -17.46 -3.89
N GLY A 270 -0.71 -17.72 -4.63
CA GLY A 270 0.61 -17.18 -4.36
C GLY A 270 1.45 -18.06 -3.44
N LYS A 271 2.65 -17.58 -3.13
CA LYS A 271 3.60 -18.21 -2.22
C LYS A 271 3.98 -17.25 -1.12
N LEU A 272 4.21 -17.79 0.06
CA LEU A 272 4.66 -17.04 1.22
C LEU A 272 6.14 -17.34 1.42
N LYS A 273 7.00 -16.33 1.33
CA LYS A 273 8.33 -16.40 1.93
C LYS A 273 8.15 -16.10 3.41
N HIS A 274 8.64 -16.99 4.25
CA HIS A 274 8.65 -16.82 5.69
C HIS A 274 10.08 -16.93 6.22
N SER A 275 10.26 -16.63 7.50
CA SER A 275 11.56 -16.68 8.17
C SER A 275 12.61 -15.81 7.47
N ILE A 276 12.17 -14.67 6.94
CA ILE A 276 13.05 -13.67 6.32
C ILE A 276 14.05 -13.21 7.39
N THR A 277 15.33 -13.22 7.04
CA THR A 277 16.41 -12.78 7.92
C THR A 277 16.94 -11.44 7.41
N LEU A 278 16.96 -10.43 8.27
CA LEU A 278 17.63 -9.17 7.99
C LEU A 278 19.11 -9.27 8.39
N TYR A 279 19.99 -9.34 7.40
CA TYR A 279 21.44 -9.41 7.61
C TYR A 279 21.97 -8.15 8.27
N GLU A 280 23.11 -8.26 8.95
CA GLU A 280 23.80 -7.11 9.56
C GLU A 280 24.17 -6.05 8.52
N ASN A 281 24.64 -6.48 7.35
CA ASN A 281 24.91 -5.60 6.23
C ASN A 281 23.69 -5.52 5.30
N MET A 282 23.14 -4.31 5.13
CA MET A 282 22.03 -4.05 4.20
C MET A 282 22.33 -4.51 2.78
N LYS A 283 23.59 -4.44 2.33
CA LYS A 283 24.00 -4.85 0.99
C LYS A 283 23.91 -6.36 0.75
N ASP A 284 24.04 -7.18 1.79
CA ASP A 284 23.89 -8.62 1.63
C ASP A 284 22.41 -9.00 1.51
N TYR A 285 21.52 -8.27 2.19
CA TYR A 285 20.08 -8.42 2.00
C TYR A 285 19.63 -7.92 0.62
N GLU A 286 20.21 -6.81 0.15
CA GLU A 286 19.96 -6.30 -1.20
C GLU A 286 20.30 -7.35 -2.27
N LYS A 287 21.45 -8.02 -2.18
CA LYS A 287 21.83 -9.10 -3.12
C LYS A 287 20.82 -10.24 -3.14
N GLU A 288 20.38 -10.73 -1.97
CA GLU A 288 19.35 -11.78 -1.89
C GLU A 288 18.06 -11.34 -2.59
N ILE A 289 17.59 -10.11 -2.36
CA ILE A 289 16.39 -9.59 -3.05
C ILE A 289 16.57 -9.57 -4.56
N ILE A 290 17.74 -9.16 -5.07
CA ILE A 290 18.01 -9.15 -6.51
C ILE A 290 17.90 -10.55 -7.11
N GLU A 291 18.49 -11.55 -6.46
CA GLU A 291 18.39 -12.96 -6.88
C GLU A 291 16.94 -13.47 -6.82
N GLU A 292 16.20 -13.09 -5.79
CA GLU A 292 14.80 -13.47 -5.62
C GLU A 292 13.85 -12.87 -6.65
N ILE A 293 14.15 -11.67 -7.17
CA ILE A 293 13.25 -11.00 -8.13
C ILE A 293 13.01 -11.88 -9.35
N ASP A 294 14.07 -12.47 -9.90
CA ASP A 294 13.95 -13.31 -11.11
C ASP A 294 13.23 -14.64 -10.81
N LEU A 295 13.34 -15.12 -9.56
CA LEU A 295 12.69 -16.35 -9.10
C LEU A 295 11.22 -16.17 -8.77
N PHE A 296 10.85 -15.09 -8.07
CA PHE A 296 9.55 -14.95 -7.42
C PHE A 296 8.63 -13.89 -8.03
N ILE A 297 9.15 -12.89 -8.74
CA ILE A 297 8.31 -11.82 -9.31
C ILE A 297 7.74 -12.29 -10.64
N LYS A 298 6.66 -13.08 -10.57
CA LYS A 298 5.95 -13.60 -11.75
C LYS A 298 4.85 -12.67 -12.22
N GLU A 299 4.36 -11.78 -11.35
CA GLU A 299 3.28 -10.86 -11.66
C GLU A 299 3.58 -9.93 -12.84
N VAL A 300 4.85 -9.62 -13.14
CA VAL A 300 5.22 -8.79 -14.31
C VAL A 300 4.79 -9.39 -15.65
N THR A 301 4.51 -10.70 -15.68
CA THR A 301 4.03 -11.39 -16.88
C THR A 301 2.51 -11.29 -17.06
N PHE A 302 1.78 -10.76 -16.07
CA PHE A 302 0.33 -10.65 -16.14
C PHE A 302 -0.07 -9.68 -17.24
N GLU A 303 -1.19 -9.99 -17.90
CA GLU A 303 -1.83 -9.22 -18.94
C GLU A 303 -2.11 -7.78 -18.52
N VAL A 304 -2.38 -7.56 -17.23
CA VAL A 304 -2.59 -6.22 -16.67
C VAL A 304 -1.36 -5.31 -16.78
N TYR A 305 -0.15 -5.86 -16.66
CA TYR A 305 1.08 -5.10 -16.86
C TYR A 305 1.40 -4.92 -18.35
N LYS A 306 1.11 -5.93 -19.19
CA LYS A 306 1.30 -5.84 -20.65
C LYS A 306 0.42 -4.76 -21.29
N THR A 307 -0.78 -4.57 -20.76
CA THR A 307 -1.73 -3.54 -21.22
C THR A 307 -1.49 -2.17 -20.58
N GLY A 308 -0.56 -2.07 -19.63
CA GLY A 308 -0.18 -0.83 -18.96
C GLY A 308 -1.09 -0.38 -17.83
N PHE A 309 -2.05 -1.19 -17.39
CA PHE A 309 -2.99 -0.89 -16.29
C PHE A 309 -2.44 -1.28 -14.91
N ASN A 310 -1.21 -0.86 -14.62
CA ASN A 310 -0.46 -1.19 -13.40
C ASN A 310 -1.16 -0.72 -12.11
N PHE A 311 -2.15 0.15 -12.21
CA PHE A 311 -3.02 0.58 -11.11
C PHE A 311 -3.92 -0.53 -10.55
N LEU A 312 -4.36 -1.50 -11.37
CA LEU A 312 -5.36 -2.49 -10.94
C LEU A 312 -4.89 -3.41 -9.81
N PRO A 313 -3.65 -3.92 -9.78
CA PRO A 313 -3.17 -4.70 -8.63
C PRO A 313 -3.21 -3.93 -7.30
N HIS A 314 -2.91 -2.63 -7.30
CA HIS A 314 -3.06 -1.77 -6.11
C HIS A 314 -4.53 -1.69 -5.66
N LEU A 315 -5.42 -1.45 -6.63
CA LEU A 315 -6.85 -1.38 -6.38
C LEU A 315 -7.40 -2.69 -5.81
N ALA A 316 -6.97 -3.82 -6.37
CA ALA A 316 -7.32 -5.15 -5.92
C ALA A 316 -6.86 -5.43 -4.48
N SER A 317 -5.60 -5.08 -4.17
CA SER A 317 -5.01 -5.21 -2.82
C SER A 317 -5.90 -4.52 -1.79
N ARG A 318 -6.23 -3.24 -2.04
CA ARG A 318 -7.06 -2.44 -1.14
C ARG A 318 -8.49 -2.96 -1.03
N HIS A 319 -9.12 -3.25 -2.17
CA HIS A 319 -10.54 -3.58 -2.24
C HIS A 319 -10.85 -4.94 -1.62
N PHE A 320 -10.00 -5.94 -1.86
CA PHE A 320 -10.20 -7.30 -1.37
C PHE A 320 -9.39 -7.62 -0.11
N ARG A 321 -8.69 -6.64 0.47
CA ARG A 321 -7.83 -6.82 1.65
C ARG A 321 -6.76 -7.90 1.43
N ALA A 322 -6.14 -7.86 0.25
CA ALA A 322 -5.12 -8.82 -0.16
C ALA A 322 -3.73 -8.19 -0.16
N GLN A 323 -2.71 -9.01 0.07
CA GLN A 323 -1.33 -8.54 0.21
C GLN A 323 -0.84 -7.79 -1.04
N PRO A 324 -0.07 -6.71 -0.86
CA PRO A 324 0.43 -5.90 -1.96
C PRO A 324 1.47 -6.67 -2.79
N PHE A 325 1.50 -6.41 -4.09
CA PHE A 325 2.43 -7.07 -5.01
C PHE A 325 3.86 -6.54 -4.84
N PRO A 326 4.85 -7.38 -4.49
CA PRO A 326 6.22 -6.93 -4.28
C PRO A 326 6.90 -6.32 -5.49
N ALA A 327 6.46 -6.63 -6.71
CA ALA A 327 6.96 -6.02 -7.94
C ALA A 327 7.04 -4.49 -7.86
N PHE A 328 6.11 -3.84 -7.15
CA PHE A 328 6.04 -2.38 -7.11
C PHE A 328 7.21 -1.71 -6.38
N TRP A 329 7.86 -2.37 -5.43
CA TRP A 329 9.06 -1.81 -4.77
C TRP A 329 10.33 -2.61 -5.09
N ARG A 330 10.23 -3.92 -5.32
CA ARG A 330 11.38 -4.75 -5.65
C ARG A 330 11.95 -4.48 -7.05
N LEU A 331 11.13 -4.24 -8.07
CA LEU A 331 11.66 -3.89 -9.41
C LEU A 331 12.40 -2.55 -9.40
N PRO A 332 11.91 -1.49 -8.74
CA PRO A 332 12.71 -0.29 -8.50
C PRO A 332 14.04 -0.54 -7.78
N ILE A 333 14.10 -1.41 -6.76
CA ILE A 333 15.36 -1.80 -6.09
C ILE A 333 16.34 -2.38 -7.11
N LYS A 334 15.91 -3.34 -7.93
CA LYS A 334 16.74 -3.94 -8.99
C LYS A 334 17.28 -2.93 -9.98
N ARG A 335 16.43 -2.01 -10.46
CA ARG A 335 16.87 -0.94 -11.36
C ARG A 335 17.94 -0.04 -10.73
N SER A 336 17.76 0.35 -9.47
CA SER A 336 18.75 1.15 -8.74
C SER A 336 20.07 0.41 -8.56
N TYR A 337 20.02 -0.88 -8.25
CA TYR A 337 21.18 -1.75 -8.12
C TYR A 337 21.99 -1.85 -9.43
N GLU A 338 21.31 -2.14 -10.54
CA GLU A 338 21.91 -2.23 -11.88
C GLU A 338 22.52 -0.89 -12.33
N LEU A 339 21.86 0.23 -12.04
CA LEU A 339 22.39 1.57 -12.35
C LEU A 339 23.67 1.90 -11.57
N ASN A 340 23.82 1.37 -10.35
CA ASN A 340 25.00 1.59 -9.51
C ASN A 340 26.17 0.69 -9.88
N GLN A 341 25.94 -0.49 -10.48
CA GLN A 341 27.04 -1.33 -11.01
C GLN A 341 27.63 -0.80 -12.32
N ASN A 342 26.86 -0.02 -13.07
CA ASN A 342 27.27 0.55 -14.36
C ASN A 342 27.94 1.94 -14.24
N LYS A 343 28.17 2.42 -13.02
CA LYS A 343 28.92 3.64 -12.69
C LYS A 343 30.25 3.26 -12.05
#